data_AF-A0A8T7K175-F1
#
_entry.id   AF-A0A8T7K175-F1
#
_cell.length_a   1.000
_cell.length_b   1.000
_cell.length_c   1.000
_cell.angle_alpha   90.00
_cell.angle_beta   90.00
_cell.angle_gamma   90.00
#
_symmetry.space_group_name_H-M   'P 1'
#
loop_
_entity.id
_entity.type
_entity.pdbx_description
1 polymer ?
#
loop_
_entity_poly.entity_id
_entity_poly.type
_entity_poly.pdbx_seq_one_letter_code
_entity_poly.pdbx_strand_id
1 'polypeptide(L)'
;MDNENLTEAAETPQQPRRSGSPLSGLQVMFAALLAISLILAINFTSRIAANQPLQEALQRVRAEIAQLRTEQSALIEERDYVQSDAYVESWARSEGKMIRPGEVLVIPVPAGGSATTAAVDTTATPSVPVQTTPEQPAPWMLWWALFFDTPPPSF
;
A
#
# COMPACT_ATOMS: atom_id res chain seq x y z
N MET A 1 -59.01 89.35 39.41
CA MET A 1 -58.19 90.22 38.56
C MET A 1 -56.81 89.59 38.48
N ASP A 2 -56.54 88.81 37.43
CA ASP A 2 -55.80 89.24 36.21
C ASP A 2 -54.29 89.23 36.53
N ASN A 3 -53.51 88.17 36.24
CA ASN A 3 -53.07 87.59 34.97
C ASN A 3 -52.32 88.57 34.05
N GLU A 4 -51.04 88.29 33.83
CA GLU A 4 -50.16 88.62 32.68
C GLU A 4 -48.75 88.11 33.04
N ASN A 5 -48.38 86.86 32.80
CA ASN A 5 -47.88 86.28 31.54
C ASN A 5 -46.93 87.20 30.76
N LEU A 6 -45.66 86.82 30.67
CA LEU A 6 -44.82 86.94 29.47
C LEU A 6 -43.59 86.02 29.62
N THR A 7 -43.59 84.94 28.82
CA THR A 7 -42.45 84.35 28.09
C THR A 7 -41.14 84.03 28.85
N GLU A 8 -40.74 82.75 28.89
CA GLU A 8 -39.68 82.23 28.00
C GLU A 8 -39.58 80.69 28.02
N ALA A 9 -39.51 80.12 26.80
CA ALA A 9 -38.93 78.85 26.33
C ALA A 9 -38.49 77.79 27.37
N ALA A 10 -39.05 76.58 27.35
CA ALA A 10 -38.65 75.43 26.53
C ALA A 10 -37.34 74.73 26.97
N GLU A 11 -37.47 73.43 27.24
CA GLU A 11 -36.56 72.31 26.86
C GLU A 11 -36.27 71.26 27.96
N THR A 12 -37.02 70.16 27.88
CA THR A 12 -36.62 68.73 27.77
C THR A 12 -35.61 68.10 28.77
N PRO A 13 -35.93 66.91 29.36
CA PRO A 13 -35.05 66.22 30.29
C PRO A 13 -33.90 65.51 29.58
N GLN A 14 -32.65 65.92 29.83
CA GLN A 14 -31.48 65.20 29.33
C GLN A 14 -31.01 64.13 30.31
N GLN A 15 -31.28 62.88 29.95
CA GLN A 15 -30.74 61.67 30.60
C GLN A 15 -29.21 61.61 30.50
N PRO A 16 -28.50 61.05 31.50
CA PRO A 16 -27.07 60.79 31.39
C PRO A 16 -26.83 59.61 30.44
N ARG A 17 -26.56 59.90 29.16
CA ARG A 17 -26.09 58.90 28.22
C ARG A 17 -24.62 58.58 28.50
N ARG A 18 -24.43 57.47 29.20
CA ARG A 18 -23.21 56.72 29.50
C ARG A 18 -22.05 57.03 28.55
N SER A 19 -21.00 57.64 29.10
CA SER A 19 -19.71 57.78 28.43
C SER A 19 -19.10 56.40 28.24
N GLY A 20 -18.96 55.97 26.98
CA GLY A 20 -18.13 54.82 26.65
C GLY A 20 -16.69 55.16 27.04
N SER A 21 -16.12 54.42 27.99
CA SER A 21 -14.73 54.60 28.38
C SER A 21 -13.85 54.42 27.14
N PRO A 22 -12.99 55.40 26.78
CA PRO A 22 -12.03 55.19 25.72
C PRO A 22 -11.09 54.08 26.18
N LEU A 23 -11.06 52.98 25.43
CA LEU A 23 -10.18 51.86 25.72
C LEU A 23 -8.76 52.41 25.88
N SER A 24 -8.20 52.29 27.09
CA SER A 24 -6.85 52.75 27.39
C SER A 24 -5.89 52.06 26.43
N GLY A 25 -4.94 52.78 25.83
CA GLY A 25 -4.02 52.22 24.82
C GLY A 25 -3.29 50.96 25.30
N LEU A 26 -3.11 50.81 26.61
CA LEU A 26 -2.58 49.60 27.25
C LEU A 26 -3.49 48.37 27.07
N GLN A 27 -4.81 48.54 27.13
CA GLN A 27 -5.79 47.48 26.90
C GLN A 27 -5.80 47.03 25.44
N VAL A 28 -5.65 47.96 24.50
CA VAL A 28 -5.50 47.65 23.07
C VAL A 28 -4.20 46.89 22.81
N MET A 29 -3.09 47.31 23.42
CA MET A 29 -1.80 46.62 23.31
C MET A 29 -1.86 45.20 23.88
N PHE A 30 -2.50 45.02 25.04
CA PHE A 30 -2.68 43.70 25.64
C PHE A 30 -3.56 42.80 24.77
N ALA A 31 -4.66 43.33 24.23
CA ALA A 31 -5.53 42.61 23.31
C ALA A 31 -4.79 42.22 22.01
N ALA A 32 -3.94 43.10 21.47
CA ALA A 32 -3.12 42.82 20.30
C ALA A 32 -2.09 41.70 20.57
N LEU A 33 -1.41 41.74 21.72
CA LEU A 33 -0.47 40.68 22.13
C LEU A 33 -1.17 39.33 22.31
N LEU A 34 -2.37 39.33 22.89
CA LEU A 34 -3.18 38.13 23.09
C LEU A 34 -3.70 37.57 21.76
N ALA A 35 -4.09 38.44 20.83
CA ALA A 35 -4.48 38.04 19.48
C ALA A 35 -3.29 37.42 18.72
N ILE A 36 -2.12 38.05 18.78
CA ILE A 36 -0.90 37.53 18.15
C ILE A 36 -0.51 36.17 18.73
N SER A 37 -0.54 36.02 20.06
CA SER A 37 -0.19 34.75 20.72
C SER A 37 -1.16 33.63 20.36
N LEU A 38 -2.47 33.93 20.27
CA LEU A 38 -3.49 32.97 19.86
C LEU A 38 -3.29 32.53 18.40
N ILE A 39 -3.02 33.46 17.48
CA ILE A 39 -2.72 33.16 16.07
C ILE A 39 -1.47 32.29 15.96
N LEU A 40 -0.44 32.57 16.77
CA LEU A 40 0.80 31.82 16.77
C LEU A 40 0.59 30.39 17.29
N ALA A 41 -0.20 30.21 18.36
CA ALA A 41 -0.55 28.90 18.91
C ALA A 41 -1.30 28.03 17.87
N ILE A 42 -2.28 28.60 17.16
CA ILE A 42 -3.03 27.90 16.10
C ILE A 42 -2.09 27.53 14.94
N ASN A 43 -1.22 28.44 14.51
CA ASN A 43 -0.26 28.18 13.43
C ASN A 43 0.78 27.11 13.79
N PHE A 44 1.22 27.07 15.04
CA PHE A 44 2.23 26.12 15.49
C PHE A 44 1.68 24.69 15.53
N THR A 45 0.41 24.52 15.94
CA THR A 45 -0.29 23.21 15.90
C THR A 45 -0.38 22.66 14.48
N SER A 46 -0.71 23.48 13.49
CA SER A 46 -0.88 23.02 12.10
C SER A 46 0.43 22.63 11.40
N ARG A 47 1.57 23.22 11.79
CA ARG A 47 2.88 22.92 11.18
C ARG A 47 3.51 21.63 11.72
N ILE A 48 3.23 21.26 12.97
CA ILE A 48 3.72 20.00 13.55
C ILE A 48 2.92 18.80 13.02
N ALA A 49 1.61 18.97 12.78
CA ALA A 49 0.73 17.91 12.28
C ALA A 49 0.98 17.52 10.81
N ALA A 50 1.56 18.41 9.99
CA ALA A 50 1.74 18.15 8.56
C ALA A 50 2.85 17.12 8.23
N ASN A 51 3.80 16.89 9.15
CA ASN A 51 4.92 15.98 8.90
C ASN A 51 4.68 14.52 9.35
N GLN A 52 3.75 14.31 10.28
CA GLN A 52 3.39 12.97 10.76
C GLN A 52 2.81 12.05 9.67
N PRO A 53 1.82 12.46 8.86
CA PRO A 53 1.22 11.55 7.86
C PRO A 53 2.22 11.13 6.78
N LEU A 54 3.16 12.01 6.41
CA LEU A 54 4.21 11.68 5.45
C LEU A 54 5.19 10.66 6.02
N GLN A 55 5.59 10.79 7.28
CA GLN A 55 6.46 9.82 7.94
C GLN A 55 5.79 8.45 8.08
N GLU A 56 4.50 8.42 8.45
CA GLU A 56 3.74 7.17 8.49
C GLU A 56 3.62 6.51 7.12
N ALA A 57 3.36 7.29 6.06
CA ALA A 57 3.33 6.77 4.70
C ALA A 57 4.67 6.17 4.28
N LEU A 58 5.78 6.86 4.57
CA LEU A 58 7.12 6.32 4.31
C LEU A 58 7.41 5.04 5.09
N GLN A 59 6.99 4.96 6.35
CA GLN A 59 7.17 3.75 7.16
C GLN A 59 6.33 2.59 6.60
N ARG A 60 5.08 2.82 6.21
CA ARG A 60 4.22 1.81 5.56
C ARG A 60 4.84 1.26 4.28
N VAL A 61 5.24 2.15 3.36
CA VAL A 61 5.86 1.74 2.09
C VAL A 61 7.17 0.99 2.31
N ARG A 62 7.99 1.41 3.29
CA ARG A 62 9.24 0.69 3.61
C ARG A 62 8.98 -0.72 4.16
N ALA A 63 7.97 -0.88 5.00
CA ALA A 63 7.59 -2.18 5.53
C ALA A 63 7.10 -3.12 4.41
N GLU A 64 6.29 -2.59 3.49
CA GLU A 64 5.80 -3.33 2.32
C GLU A 64 6.96 -3.77 1.41
N ILE A 65 7.90 -2.86 1.10
CA ILE A 65 9.10 -3.21 0.32
C ILE A 65 9.92 -4.30 1.01
N ALA A 66 10.06 -4.25 2.33
CA ALA A 66 10.80 -5.27 3.07
C ALA A 66 10.13 -6.65 2.96
N GLN A 67 8.80 -6.70 3.12
CA GLN A 67 8.02 -7.94 2.96
C GLN A 67 8.15 -8.51 1.54
N LEU A 68 7.94 -7.68 0.52
CA LEU A 68 8.04 -8.10 -0.88
C LEU A 68 9.43 -8.61 -1.25
N ARG A 69 10.49 -8.02 -0.69
CA ARG A 69 11.87 -8.51 -0.92
C ARG A 69 12.11 -9.88 -0.31
N THR A 70 11.56 -10.14 0.89
CA THR A 70 11.64 -11.46 1.52
C THR A 70 10.86 -12.51 0.73
N GLU A 71 9.68 -12.16 0.24
CA GLU A 71 8.89 -13.04 -0.63
C GLU A 71 9.61 -13.32 -1.94
N GLN A 72 10.16 -12.27 -2.57
CA GLN A 72 10.94 -12.39 -3.79
C GLN A 72 12.16 -13.32 -3.60
N SER A 73 12.89 -13.20 -2.49
CA SER A 73 14.03 -14.09 -2.24
C SER A 73 13.60 -15.55 -2.09
N ALA A 74 12.50 -15.80 -1.38
CA ALA A 74 11.96 -17.15 -1.23
C ALA A 74 11.53 -17.76 -2.58
N LEU A 75 10.83 -16.97 -3.42
CA LEU A 75 10.42 -17.40 -4.75
C LEU A 75 11.61 -17.65 -5.69
N ILE A 76 12.68 -16.86 -5.57
CA ILE A 76 13.93 -17.05 -6.31
C ILE A 76 14.58 -18.38 -5.90
N GLU A 77 14.68 -18.65 -4.60
CA GLU A 77 15.25 -19.90 -4.10
C GLU A 77 14.45 -21.12 -4.57
N GLU A 78 13.12 -21.05 -4.53
CA GLU A 78 12.26 -22.13 -5.01
C GLU A 78 12.38 -22.34 -6.52
N ARG A 79 12.39 -21.25 -7.30
CA ARG A 79 12.64 -21.32 -8.75
C ARG A 79 13.98 -22.01 -9.02
N ASP A 80 15.04 -21.62 -8.32
CA ASP A 80 16.39 -22.16 -8.53
C ASP A 80 16.44 -23.65 -8.15
N TYR A 81 15.74 -24.05 -7.08
CA TYR A 81 15.58 -25.46 -6.71
C TYR A 81 14.87 -26.25 -7.81
N VAL A 82 13.72 -25.78 -8.29
CA VAL A 82 12.93 -26.47 -9.34
C VAL A 82 13.70 -26.57 -10.66
N GLN A 83 14.59 -25.63 -10.96
CA GLN A 83 15.47 -25.68 -12.14
C GLN A 83 16.71 -26.56 -11.96
N SER A 84 16.98 -27.04 -10.75
CA SER A 84 18.18 -27.82 -10.44
C SER A 84 18.04 -29.31 -10.81
N ASP A 85 19.17 -29.96 -11.06
CA ASP A 85 19.23 -31.41 -11.27
C ASP A 85 18.72 -32.21 -10.06
N ALA A 86 18.84 -31.65 -8.85
CA ALA A 86 18.33 -32.28 -7.63
C ALA A 86 16.80 -32.42 -7.67
N TYR A 87 16.09 -31.42 -8.20
CA TYR A 87 14.66 -31.51 -8.41
C TYR A 87 14.32 -32.56 -9.48
N VAL A 88 15.03 -32.55 -10.62
CA VAL A 88 14.85 -33.57 -11.68
C VAL A 88 15.02 -34.97 -11.13
N GLU A 89 16.06 -35.20 -10.33
CA GLU A 89 16.32 -36.49 -9.69
C GLU A 89 15.22 -36.88 -8.70
N SER A 90 14.74 -35.93 -7.88
CA SER A 90 13.66 -36.18 -6.93
C SER A 90 12.37 -36.59 -7.65
N TRP A 91 12.01 -35.86 -8.71
CA TRP A 91 10.84 -36.12 -9.54
C TRP A 91 10.97 -37.45 -10.29
N ALA A 92 12.16 -37.74 -10.84
CA ALA A 92 12.44 -38.98 -11.54
C ALA A 92 12.21 -40.19 -10.64
N ARG A 93 12.64 -40.14 -9.37
CA ARG A 93 12.41 -41.24 -8.42
C ARG A 93 10.99 -41.31 -7.89
N SER A 94 10.37 -40.18 -7.56
CA SER A 94 9.03 -40.17 -6.98
C SER A 94 7.98 -40.44 -8.04
N GLU A 95 7.88 -39.59 -9.06
CA GLU A 95 6.72 -39.58 -9.96
C GLU A 95 7.06 -40.27 -11.27
N GLY A 96 8.29 -40.10 -11.76
CA GLY A 96 8.79 -40.75 -12.97
C GLY A 96 9.05 -42.26 -12.80
N LYS A 97 9.16 -42.76 -11.56
CA LYS A 97 9.57 -44.14 -11.22
C LYS A 97 10.82 -44.61 -11.99
N MET A 98 11.69 -43.67 -12.32
CA MET A 98 12.95 -43.90 -13.02
C MET A 98 14.03 -44.35 -12.05
N ILE A 99 14.95 -45.18 -12.54
CA ILE A 99 16.08 -45.73 -11.79
C ILE A 99 17.39 -45.37 -12.50
N ARG A 100 18.46 -45.16 -11.74
CA ARG A 100 19.80 -44.97 -12.32
C ARG A 100 20.36 -46.28 -12.88
N PRO A 101 21.32 -46.23 -13.83
CA PRO A 101 22.01 -47.42 -14.28
C PRO A 101 22.61 -48.20 -13.09
N GLY A 102 22.22 -49.46 -12.93
CA GLY A 102 22.66 -50.35 -11.84
C GLY A 102 21.76 -50.38 -10.59
N GLU A 103 20.70 -49.56 -10.53
CA GLU A 103 19.68 -49.65 -9.48
C GLU A 103 18.64 -50.74 -9.80
N VAL A 104 18.00 -51.32 -8.77
CA VAL A 104 16.94 -52.32 -8.91
C VAL A 104 15.65 -51.78 -8.27
N LEU A 105 14.60 -51.62 -9.06
CA LEU A 105 13.28 -51.20 -8.56
C LEU A 105 12.59 -52.39 -7.86
N VAL A 106 12.31 -52.26 -6.57
CA VAL A 106 11.59 -53.28 -5.79
C VAL A 106 10.14 -52.82 -5.59
N ILE A 107 9.19 -53.58 -6.14
CA ILE A 107 7.75 -53.36 -5.96
C ILE A 107 7.23 -54.44 -5.01
N PRO A 108 6.79 -54.11 -3.78
CA PRO A 108 6.22 -55.09 -2.86
C PRO A 108 4.90 -55.63 -3.43
N VAL A 109 4.83 -56.94 -3.65
CA VAL A 109 3.59 -57.61 -4.06
C VAL A 109 2.96 -58.23 -2.80
N PRO A 110 1.70 -57.91 -2.46
CA PRO A 110 1.03 -58.54 -1.33
C PRO A 110 0.83 -60.05 -1.57
N ALA A 111 0.88 -60.83 -0.49
CA ALA A 111 0.77 -62.29 -0.55
C ALA A 111 -0.54 -62.70 -1.24
N GLY A 112 -0.42 -63.28 -2.45
CA GLY A 112 -1.54 -63.69 -3.30
C GLY A 112 -1.58 -63.05 -4.70
N GLY A 113 -0.76 -62.04 -4.98
CA GLY A 113 -0.64 -61.44 -6.31
C GLY A 113 0.42 -62.13 -7.18
N SER A 114 0.04 -62.59 -8.38
CA SER A 114 1.01 -63.03 -9.39
C SER A 114 1.81 -61.84 -9.92
N ALA A 115 3.12 -61.83 -9.68
CA ALA A 115 4.02 -60.83 -10.25
C ALA A 115 4.30 -61.15 -11.73
N THR A 116 3.67 -60.41 -12.64
CA THR A 116 4.08 -60.41 -14.05
C THR A 116 5.24 -59.43 -14.20
N THR A 117 6.46 -59.96 -14.34
CA THR A 117 7.65 -59.19 -14.67
C THR A 117 7.50 -58.63 -16.09
N ALA A 118 7.02 -57.39 -16.21
CA ALA A 118 7.09 -56.66 -17.47
C ALA A 118 8.56 -56.25 -17.69
N ALA A 119 9.21 -56.89 -18.67
CA ALA A 119 10.51 -56.45 -19.16
C ALA A 119 10.35 -55.01 -19.69
N VAL A 120 11.06 -54.07 -19.08
CA VAL A 120 11.05 -52.67 -19.50
C VAL A 120 12.06 -52.56 -20.65
N ASP A 121 11.54 -52.54 -21.88
CA ASP A 121 12.35 -52.27 -23.07
C ASP A 121 12.86 -50.83 -23.02
N THR A 122 14.19 -50.67 -22.94
CA THR A 122 14.90 -49.41 -23.05
C THR A 122 14.81 -48.89 -24.50
N THR A 123 13.63 -48.45 -24.92
CA THR A 123 13.50 -47.67 -26.16
C THR A 123 13.67 -46.21 -25.81
N ALA A 124 14.86 -45.67 -26.08
CA ALA A 124 15.15 -44.25 -26.00
C ALA A 124 14.12 -43.49 -26.86
N THR A 125 13.17 -42.84 -26.19
CA THR A 125 12.20 -41.98 -26.87
C THR A 125 12.96 -40.75 -27.35
N PRO A 126 12.89 -40.38 -28.64
CA PRO A 126 13.58 -39.19 -29.14
C PRO A 126 13.08 -37.97 -28.34
N SER A 127 14.04 -37.23 -27.77
CA SER A 127 13.81 -35.98 -27.07
C SER A 127 13.21 -34.96 -28.04
N VAL A 128 11.88 -34.89 -28.08
CA VAL A 128 11.17 -33.80 -28.75
C VAL A 128 11.43 -32.56 -27.89
N PRO A 129 12.06 -31.49 -28.41
CA PRO A 129 12.24 -30.27 -27.64
C PRO A 129 10.85 -29.69 -27.33
N VAL A 130 10.39 -29.90 -26.09
CA VAL A 130 9.22 -29.19 -25.57
C VAL A 130 9.66 -27.74 -25.41
N GLN A 131 9.16 -26.88 -26.30
CA GLN A 131 9.31 -25.44 -26.18
C GLN A 131 8.54 -25.00 -24.91
N THR A 132 9.25 -24.87 -23.79
CA THR A 132 8.71 -24.40 -22.51
C THR A 132 8.77 -22.87 -22.38
N THR A 133 9.21 -22.16 -23.43
CA THR A 133 9.22 -20.69 -23.44
C THR A 133 7.78 -20.20 -23.60
N PRO A 134 7.17 -19.58 -22.57
CA PRO A 134 5.88 -18.93 -22.74
C PRO A 134 6.02 -17.84 -23.81
N GLU A 135 5.02 -17.72 -24.68
CA GLU A 135 4.98 -16.65 -25.68
C GLU A 135 4.97 -15.30 -24.94
N GLN A 136 6.11 -14.59 -24.96
CA GLN A 136 6.26 -13.37 -24.17
C GLN A 136 5.44 -12.26 -24.82
N PRO A 137 4.50 -11.62 -24.09
CA PRO A 137 3.68 -10.56 -24.67
C PRO A 137 4.59 -9.41 -25.13
N ALA A 138 4.24 -8.81 -26.28
CA ALA A 138 4.98 -7.68 -26.80
C ALA A 138 5.02 -6.53 -25.77
N PRO A 139 6.13 -5.78 -25.65
CA PRO A 139 6.29 -4.74 -24.62
C PRO A 139 5.16 -3.71 -24.54
N TRP A 140 4.49 -3.40 -25.65
CA TRP A 140 3.37 -2.46 -25.68
C TRP A 140 2.10 -3.02 -25.02
N MET A 141 1.90 -4.34 -25.02
CA MET A 141 0.75 -4.99 -24.35
C MET A 141 0.89 -4.89 -22.83
N LEU A 142 2.11 -4.96 -22.31
CA LEU A 142 2.42 -4.71 -20.90
C LEU A 142 2.08 -3.27 -20.52
N TRP A 143 2.49 -2.30 -21.34
CA TRP A 143 2.11 -0.90 -21.13
C TRP A 143 0.61 -0.69 -21.17
N TRP A 144 -0.08 -1.29 -22.13
CA TRP A 144 -1.53 -1.21 -22.22
C TRP A 144 -2.25 -1.74 -20.98
N ALA A 145 -1.86 -2.93 -20.50
CA ALA A 145 -2.44 -3.53 -19.30
C ALA A 145 -2.24 -2.65 -18.06
N LEU A 146 -1.08 -2.00 -17.92
CA LEU A 146 -0.81 -1.08 -16.80
C LEU A 146 -1.72 0.15 -16.79
N PHE A 147 -2.15 0.65 -17.96
CA PHE A 147 -2.97 1.85 -18.05
C PHE A 147 -4.48 1.57 -18.05
N PHE A 148 -4.91 0.45 -18.62
CA PHE A 148 -6.32 0.20 -18.91
C PHE A 148 -6.89 -1.05 -18.22
N ASP A 149 -6.06 -1.83 -17.51
CA ASP A 149 -6.44 -3.05 -16.79
C ASP A 149 -7.32 -4.02 -17.61
N THR A 150 -7.11 -4.02 -18.93
CA THR A 150 -7.89 -4.78 -19.92
C THR A 150 -6.98 -5.18 -21.08
N PRO A 151 -7.28 -6.30 -21.78
CA PRO A 151 -6.54 -6.67 -22.98
C PRO A 151 -6.80 -5.65 -24.12
N PRO A 152 -5.79 -5.33 -24.95
CA PRO A 152 -5.97 -4.41 -26.06
C PRO A 152 -6.96 -4.96 -27.10
N PRO A 153 -7.69 -4.08 -27.81
CA PRO A 153 -8.63 -4.51 -28.85
C PRO A 153 -7.88 -5.22 -29.98
N SER A 154 -8.38 -6.39 -30.39
CA SER A 154 -7.95 -7.08 -31.60
C SER A 154 -8.58 -6.42 -32.83
N PHE A 155 -7.77 -5.85 -33.71
CA PHE A 155 -8.20 -5.30 -35.01
C PHE A 155 -8.16 -6.35 -36.11
#